data_AF-A0A7S4PYA6-F1
#
_entry.id   AF-A0A7S4PYA6-F1
#
_cell.length_a   1.000
_cell.length_b   1.000
_cell.length_c   1.000
_cell.angle_alpha   90.00
_cell.angle_beta   90.00
_cell.angle_gamma   90.00
#
_symmetry.space_group_name_H-M   'P 1'
#
loop_
_entity.id
_entity.type
_entity.pdbx_description
1 polymer ?
#
loop_
_entity_poly.entity_id
_entity_poly.type
_entity_poly.pdbx_seq_one_letter_code
_entity_poly.pdbx_strand_id
1 'polypeptide(L)'
;SRKLAVWRLLLPGARQIPPAAEAPAAAPMALALGLLDGLPSAAKLRKAGDRGEAFAQLKDWVRGLGQRAGGVEHAGRCLSPRDRHAVLHFLWQESQAGIRSRRAKELLQALQEVQEFAGGVEIEREWETDDAHLEGAQQRRVCADPQQGPLEDSGLPTAAELEDPEADGRDVFQRLRGWVRTERQAGRLEAAGAALSSSYRRCVFEFLAAFCFKKTVFRGQAWEMFQRLSSQPAWCQGNAADSEMVVGALAADPPMGAVAPAARSLAAEDVLWRRSTLCVELMQPSCVC
;
A
#
# COMPACT_ATOMS: atom_id res chain seq x y z
N SER A 1 0.10 -13.73 32.52
CA SER A 1 0.56 -14.22 31.20
C SER A 1 0.59 -15.75 31.08
N ARG A 2 -0.59 -16.39 31.01
CA ARG A 2 -0.75 -17.84 30.77
C ARG A 2 -1.98 -18.04 29.89
N LYS A 3 -1.87 -18.00 28.55
CA LYS A 3 -2.98 -18.32 27.61
C LYS A 3 -2.54 -18.62 26.16
N LEU A 4 -1.35 -19.20 25.95
CA LEU A 4 -0.88 -19.66 24.63
C LEU A 4 -0.33 -21.11 24.67
N ALA A 5 -0.93 -21.99 25.48
CA ALA A 5 -0.41 -23.35 25.69
C ALA A 5 -1.40 -24.50 25.40
N VAL A 6 -2.41 -24.28 24.55
CA VAL A 6 -3.45 -25.31 24.30
C VAL A 6 -3.40 -25.92 22.89
N TRP A 7 -2.69 -25.34 21.93
CA TRP A 7 -2.70 -25.83 20.54
C TRP A 7 -1.56 -26.79 20.18
N ARG A 8 -0.61 -27.05 21.09
CA ARG A 8 0.62 -27.81 20.80
C ARG A 8 0.56 -29.32 21.04
N LEU A 9 -0.63 -29.89 21.32
CA LEU A 9 -0.78 -31.30 21.74
C LEU A 9 -1.59 -32.19 20.78
N LEU A 10 -1.81 -31.78 19.52
CA LEU A 10 -2.64 -32.54 18.57
C LEU A 10 -2.01 -32.84 17.19
N LEU A 11 -0.68 -32.77 17.05
CA LEU A 11 0.02 -33.20 15.82
C LEU A 11 1.13 -34.22 16.15
N PRO A 12 0.84 -35.53 16.19
CA PRO A 12 1.87 -36.54 16.18
C PRO A 12 2.25 -36.88 14.73
N GLY A 13 3.54 -36.70 14.41
CA GLY A 13 4.19 -37.40 13.30
C GLY A 13 4.45 -36.58 12.04
N ALA A 14 5.58 -35.86 12.01
CA ALA A 14 6.24 -35.52 10.76
C ALA A 14 6.68 -36.82 10.07
N ARG A 15 5.94 -37.25 9.04
CA ARG A 15 6.29 -38.43 8.23
C ARG A 15 7.26 -38.03 7.11
N GLN A 16 8.25 -38.90 6.91
CA GLN A 16 9.14 -38.91 5.75
C GLN A 16 8.33 -38.86 4.44
N ILE A 17 8.77 -38.02 3.51
CA ILE A 17 8.18 -37.87 2.17
C ILE A 17 8.59 -39.09 1.34
N PRO A 18 7.65 -39.94 0.87
CA PRO A 18 7.97 -41.03 -0.04
C PRO A 18 8.21 -40.50 -1.48
N PRO A 19 9.02 -41.20 -2.30
CA PRO A 19 9.31 -40.81 -3.67
C PRO A 19 8.09 -40.97 -4.60
N ALA A 20 8.04 -40.10 -5.61
CA ALA A 20 6.92 -39.88 -6.54
C ALA A 20 6.38 -41.18 -7.17
N ALA A 21 5.13 -41.52 -6.81
CA ALA A 21 4.33 -42.53 -7.47
C ALA A 21 3.26 -41.87 -8.36
N GLU A 22 3.01 -42.52 -9.50
CA GLU A 22 2.17 -42.11 -10.63
C GLU A 22 0.81 -41.49 -10.26
N ALA A 23 0.44 -40.48 -11.06
CA ALA A 23 -0.76 -39.66 -10.89
C ALA A 23 -2.06 -40.46 -11.00
N PRO A 24 -2.95 -40.45 -9.97
CA PRO A 24 -4.26 -41.06 -10.07
C PRO A 24 -5.30 -40.12 -10.68
N ALA A 25 -6.18 -40.73 -11.47
CA ALA A 25 -7.24 -40.13 -12.28
C ALA A 25 -8.37 -39.47 -11.46
N ALA A 26 -8.77 -38.26 -11.88
CA ALA A 26 -10.10 -37.62 -11.92
C ALA A 26 -11.11 -37.69 -10.74
N ALA A 27 -10.83 -38.33 -9.62
CA ALA A 27 -11.71 -38.36 -8.44
C ALA A 27 -11.65 -37.16 -7.43
N PRO A 28 -10.75 -36.14 -7.50
CA PRO A 28 -10.59 -35.20 -6.37
C PRO A 28 -11.51 -33.97 -6.35
N MET A 29 -12.32 -33.68 -7.39
CA MET A 29 -13.08 -32.40 -7.42
C MET A 29 -14.24 -32.32 -6.42
N ALA A 30 -14.92 -33.43 -6.11
CA ALA A 30 -16.08 -33.39 -5.20
C ALA A 30 -15.68 -33.07 -3.75
N LEU A 31 -14.51 -33.52 -3.30
CA LEU A 31 -13.99 -33.22 -1.96
C LEU A 31 -13.51 -31.76 -1.86
N ALA A 32 -13.02 -31.18 -2.96
CA ALA A 32 -12.58 -29.79 -3.00
C ALA A 32 -13.72 -28.80 -2.76
N LEU A 33 -14.93 -29.08 -3.28
CA LEU A 33 -16.09 -28.20 -3.10
C LEU A 33 -16.52 -28.09 -1.63
N GLY A 34 -16.44 -29.19 -0.87
CA GLY A 34 -16.75 -29.17 0.55
C GLY A 34 -15.80 -28.28 1.35
N LEU A 35 -14.51 -28.25 0.99
CA LEU A 35 -13.48 -27.50 1.72
C LEU A 35 -13.54 -25.98 1.53
N LEU A 36 -14.09 -25.54 0.40
CA LEU A 36 -14.30 -24.11 0.13
C LEU A 36 -15.62 -23.59 0.67
N ASP A 37 -16.48 -24.47 1.18
CA ASP A 37 -17.75 -24.08 1.78
C ASP A 37 -17.52 -23.19 3.02
N GLY A 38 -18.19 -22.04 3.05
CA GLY A 38 -18.04 -21.01 4.07
C GLY A 38 -16.87 -20.05 3.89
N LEU A 39 -16.02 -20.21 2.87
CA LEU A 39 -14.99 -19.21 2.56
C LEU A 39 -15.63 -17.92 2.00
N PRO A 40 -15.33 -16.73 2.58
CA PRO A 40 -15.79 -15.49 1.99
C PRO A 40 -15.16 -15.27 0.61
N SER A 41 -15.97 -14.87 -0.38
CA SER A 41 -15.47 -14.62 -1.72
C SER A 41 -14.41 -13.50 -1.73
N ALA A 42 -13.46 -13.56 -2.68
CA ALA A 42 -12.44 -12.52 -2.83
C ALA A 42 -13.04 -11.11 -3.02
N ALA A 43 -14.21 -11.01 -3.66
CA ALA A 43 -14.95 -9.76 -3.80
C ALA A 43 -15.43 -9.23 -2.43
N LYS A 44 -15.94 -10.12 -1.56
CA LYS A 44 -16.38 -9.77 -0.21
C LYS A 44 -15.22 -9.36 0.68
N LEU A 45 -14.08 -10.05 0.60
CA LEU A 45 -12.85 -9.69 1.33
C LEU A 45 -12.32 -8.30 0.95
N ARG A 46 -12.59 -7.81 -0.27
CA ARG A 46 -12.15 -6.49 -0.74
C ARG A 46 -13.11 -5.35 -0.36
N LYS A 47 -14.38 -5.64 -0.06
CA LYS A 47 -15.40 -4.62 0.17
C LYS A 47 -15.28 -4.04 1.60
N ALA A 48 -15.22 -2.71 1.71
CA ALA A 48 -14.98 -2.03 2.99
C ALA A 48 -16.15 -2.09 3.99
N GLY A 49 -17.40 -2.25 3.52
CA GLY A 49 -18.60 -2.16 4.36
C GLY A 49 -18.77 -3.32 5.35
N ASP A 50 -18.37 -4.53 4.98
CA ASP A 50 -18.73 -5.76 5.69
C ASP A 50 -17.51 -6.50 6.26
N ARG A 51 -16.42 -5.76 6.57
CA ARG A 51 -15.15 -6.35 7.03
C ARG A 51 -15.32 -7.21 8.30
N GLY A 52 -16.23 -6.83 9.19
CA GLY A 52 -16.50 -7.62 10.41
C GLY A 52 -17.13 -8.98 10.13
N GLU A 53 -18.08 -9.04 9.21
CA GLU A 53 -18.73 -10.28 8.80
C GLU A 53 -17.78 -11.16 8.00
N ALA A 54 -17.02 -10.57 7.07
CA ALA A 54 -16.00 -11.26 6.30
C ALA A 54 -14.92 -11.88 7.21
N PHE A 55 -14.49 -11.15 8.25
CA PHE A 55 -13.54 -11.67 9.25
C PHE A 55 -14.14 -12.82 10.07
N ALA A 56 -15.41 -12.72 10.48
CA ALA A 56 -16.09 -13.78 11.20
C ALA A 56 -16.19 -15.06 10.35
N GLN A 57 -16.62 -14.94 9.09
CA GLN A 57 -16.68 -16.04 8.12
C GLN A 57 -15.32 -16.68 7.89
N LEU A 58 -14.29 -15.87 7.65
CA LEU A 58 -12.93 -16.38 7.44
C LEU A 58 -12.42 -17.15 8.66
N LYS A 59 -12.63 -16.62 9.87
CA LYS A 59 -12.24 -17.29 11.12
C LYS A 59 -12.99 -18.61 11.30
N ASP A 60 -14.30 -18.62 11.04
CA ASP A 60 -15.12 -19.83 11.17
C ASP A 60 -14.73 -20.89 10.15
N TRP A 61 -14.39 -20.47 8.92
CA TRP A 61 -13.83 -21.32 7.88
C TRP A 61 -12.49 -21.93 8.30
N VAL A 62 -11.51 -21.12 8.75
CA VAL A 62 -10.20 -21.64 9.23
C VAL A 62 -10.38 -22.62 10.39
N ARG A 63 -11.28 -22.33 11.33
CA ARG A 63 -11.60 -23.23 12.44
C ARG A 63 -12.23 -24.54 11.93
N GLY A 64 -13.13 -24.47 10.95
CA GLY A 64 -13.75 -25.63 10.33
C GLY A 64 -12.74 -26.52 9.61
N LEU A 65 -11.75 -25.93 8.93
CA LEU A 65 -10.65 -26.66 8.31
C LEU A 65 -9.83 -27.44 9.33
N GLY A 66 -9.56 -26.87 10.50
CA GLY A 66 -8.84 -27.56 11.58
C GLY A 66 -9.57 -28.80 12.14
N GLN A 67 -10.87 -28.94 11.88
CA GLN A 67 -11.68 -30.08 12.32
C GLN A 67 -11.83 -31.17 11.24
N ARG A 68 -11.45 -30.89 9.98
CA ARG A 68 -11.64 -31.81 8.85
C ARG A 68 -10.33 -32.56 8.53
N ALA A 69 -10.46 -33.81 8.09
CA ALA A 69 -9.33 -34.58 7.58
C ALA A 69 -8.76 -33.90 6.32
N GLY A 70 -7.47 -33.55 6.34
CA GLY A 70 -6.79 -32.80 5.26
C GLY A 70 -6.48 -31.34 5.61
N GLY A 71 -7.13 -30.78 6.64
CA GLY A 71 -6.72 -29.54 7.28
C GLY A 71 -6.66 -28.29 6.38
N VAL A 72 -5.87 -27.32 6.84
CA VAL A 72 -5.64 -26.04 6.16
C VAL A 72 -4.77 -26.21 4.91
N GLU A 73 -3.85 -27.17 4.91
CA GLU A 73 -2.97 -27.51 3.78
C GLU A 73 -3.78 -27.88 2.53
N HIS A 74 -4.72 -28.83 2.64
CA HIS A 74 -5.52 -29.27 1.50
C HIS A 74 -6.38 -28.13 0.94
N ALA A 75 -6.98 -27.32 1.82
CA ALA A 75 -7.72 -26.13 1.40
C ALA A 75 -6.81 -25.13 0.68
N GLY A 76 -5.58 -24.95 1.15
CA GLY A 76 -4.56 -24.15 0.47
C GLY A 76 -4.29 -24.60 -0.96
N ARG A 77 -4.20 -25.92 -1.21
CA ARG A 77 -4.02 -26.49 -2.56
C ARG A 77 -5.24 -26.29 -3.46
N CYS A 78 -6.44 -26.34 -2.89
CA CYS A 78 -7.69 -26.14 -3.63
C CYS A 78 -7.96 -24.68 -4.00
N LEU A 79 -7.37 -23.72 -3.27
CA LEU A 79 -7.54 -22.30 -3.56
C LEU A 79 -6.72 -21.86 -4.77
N SER A 80 -7.26 -20.91 -5.53
CA SER A 80 -6.47 -20.20 -6.52
C SER A 80 -5.41 -19.33 -5.83
N PRO A 81 -4.24 -19.06 -6.45
CA PRO A 81 -3.25 -18.13 -5.91
C PRO A 81 -3.85 -16.76 -5.57
N ARG A 82 -4.79 -16.28 -6.41
CA ARG A 82 -5.51 -15.02 -6.23
C ARG A 82 -6.36 -15.01 -4.96
N ASP A 83 -7.05 -16.11 -4.65
CA ASP A 83 -7.89 -16.21 -3.46
C ASP A 83 -7.06 -16.35 -2.18
N ARG A 84 -5.97 -17.14 -2.23
CA ARG A 84 -4.99 -17.20 -1.12
C ARG A 84 -4.44 -15.82 -0.79
N HIS A 85 -4.02 -15.07 -1.81
CA HIS A 85 -3.53 -13.72 -1.63
C HIS A 85 -4.62 -12.78 -1.07
N ALA A 86 -5.86 -12.86 -1.56
CA ALA A 86 -6.97 -12.05 -1.05
C ALA A 86 -7.22 -12.31 0.45
N VAL A 87 -7.12 -13.56 0.90
CA VAL A 87 -7.24 -13.95 2.31
C VAL A 87 -6.09 -13.37 3.14
N LEU A 88 -4.84 -13.55 2.70
CA LEU A 88 -3.66 -13.08 3.41
C LEU A 88 -3.62 -11.54 3.50
N HIS A 89 -3.89 -10.85 2.40
CA HIS A 89 -3.95 -9.40 2.35
C HIS A 89 -5.05 -8.84 3.26
N PHE A 90 -6.24 -9.45 3.26
CA PHE A 90 -7.33 -9.04 4.16
C PHE A 90 -6.93 -9.20 5.64
N LEU A 91 -6.34 -10.34 6.02
CA LEU A 91 -5.87 -10.58 7.39
C LEU A 91 -4.73 -9.64 7.77
N TRP A 92 -3.81 -9.36 6.87
CA TRP A 92 -2.76 -8.38 7.09
C TRP A 92 -3.35 -6.99 7.37
N GLN A 93 -4.32 -6.53 6.57
CA GLN A 93 -5.00 -5.26 6.83
C GLN A 93 -5.72 -5.23 8.19
N GLU A 94 -6.50 -6.27 8.52
CA GLU A 94 -7.16 -6.36 9.84
C GLU A 94 -6.16 -6.47 10.99
N SER A 95 -4.95 -6.99 10.75
CA SER A 95 -3.89 -7.09 11.75
C SER A 95 -3.31 -5.73 12.15
N GLN A 96 -3.40 -4.73 11.27
CA GLN A 96 -2.90 -3.38 11.50
C GLN A 96 -3.93 -2.47 12.21
N ALA A 97 -5.20 -2.88 12.31
CA ALA A 97 -6.27 -1.98 12.77
C ALA A 97 -7.26 -2.62 13.76
N GLY A 98 -7.61 -1.84 14.79
CA GLY A 98 -8.80 -2.04 15.61
C GLY A 98 -8.78 -3.24 16.57
N ILE A 99 -9.97 -3.56 17.08
CA ILE A 99 -10.23 -4.55 18.15
C ILE A 99 -9.88 -5.99 17.70
N ARG A 100 -9.82 -6.25 16.39
CA ARG A 100 -9.56 -7.58 15.81
C ARG A 100 -8.09 -7.84 15.48
N SER A 101 -7.22 -6.83 15.59
CA SER A 101 -5.80 -6.89 15.24
C SER A 101 -5.09 -8.13 15.78
N ARG A 102 -5.24 -8.41 17.08
CA ARG A 102 -4.62 -9.57 17.72
C ARG A 102 -5.06 -10.90 17.08
N ARG A 103 -6.36 -11.09 16.85
CA ARG A 103 -6.89 -12.32 16.26
C ARG A 103 -6.50 -12.46 14.79
N ALA A 104 -6.45 -11.35 14.06
CA ALA A 104 -5.97 -11.34 12.68
C ALA A 104 -4.50 -11.76 12.59
N LYS A 105 -3.64 -11.31 13.52
CA LYS A 105 -2.24 -11.76 13.61
C LYS A 105 -2.13 -13.26 13.89
N GLU A 106 -2.92 -13.78 14.82
CA GLU A 106 -2.96 -15.21 15.14
C GLU A 106 -3.37 -16.06 13.93
N LEU A 107 -4.41 -15.64 13.18
CA LEU A 107 -4.83 -16.32 11.96
C LEU A 107 -3.80 -16.23 10.84
N LEU A 108 -3.20 -15.05 10.64
CA LEU A 108 -2.17 -14.83 9.64
C LEU A 108 -0.96 -15.73 9.91
N GLN A 109 -0.51 -15.81 11.17
CA GLN A 109 0.57 -16.70 11.58
C GLN A 109 0.23 -18.17 11.31
N ALA A 110 -0.97 -18.63 11.71
CA ALA A 110 -1.40 -20.01 11.49
C ALA A 110 -1.47 -20.38 10.00
N LEU A 111 -1.90 -19.46 9.13
CA LEU A 111 -1.90 -19.68 7.69
C LEU A 111 -0.48 -19.67 7.10
N GLN A 112 0.40 -18.79 7.57
CA GLN A 112 1.79 -18.71 7.08
C GLN A 112 2.65 -19.94 7.43
N GLU A 113 2.29 -20.69 8.48
CA GLU A 113 2.92 -21.98 8.79
C GLU A 113 2.61 -23.07 7.75
N VAL A 114 1.60 -22.86 6.90
CA VAL A 114 1.16 -23.78 5.85
C VAL A 114 1.82 -23.39 4.52
N GLN A 115 2.60 -24.31 3.93
CA GLN A 115 3.42 -24.06 2.73
C GLN A 115 2.62 -23.46 1.57
N GLU A 116 1.40 -23.93 1.36
CA GLU A 116 0.50 -23.48 0.29
C GLU A 116 0.14 -21.99 0.39
N PHE A 117 0.12 -21.45 1.61
CA PHE A 117 -0.09 -20.02 1.87
C PHE A 117 1.23 -19.25 1.99
N ALA A 118 2.31 -19.89 2.43
CA ALA A 118 3.63 -19.27 2.53
C ALA A 118 4.18 -18.82 1.16
N GLY A 119 4.03 -19.64 0.11
CA GLY A 119 4.50 -19.32 -1.24
C GLY A 119 3.74 -18.20 -1.95
N GLY A 120 2.58 -17.78 -1.41
CA GLY A 120 1.81 -16.67 -1.98
C GLY A 120 2.36 -15.28 -1.66
N VAL A 121 3.35 -15.18 -0.76
CA VAL A 121 4.00 -13.91 -0.38
C VAL A 121 5.19 -13.59 -1.29
N GLU A 122 5.83 -14.61 -1.90
CA GLU A 122 6.85 -14.38 -2.94
C GLU A 122 6.27 -13.81 -4.24
N ILE A 123 4.95 -13.85 -4.43
CA ILE A 123 4.24 -13.18 -5.53
C ILE A 123 4.38 -11.65 -5.47
N GLU A 124 4.72 -11.06 -4.32
CA GLU A 124 5.13 -9.64 -4.30
C GLU A 124 6.53 -9.40 -4.88
N ARG A 125 7.40 -10.42 -4.91
CA ARG A 125 8.75 -10.38 -5.53
C ARG A 125 8.79 -10.91 -6.97
N GLU A 126 7.98 -11.90 -7.32
CA GLU A 126 8.03 -12.51 -8.65
C GLU A 126 7.29 -11.67 -9.71
N TRP A 127 6.40 -10.78 -9.28
CA TRP A 127 5.80 -9.73 -10.14
C TRP A 127 6.70 -8.48 -10.23
N GLU A 128 7.82 -8.49 -9.51
CA GLU A 128 8.91 -7.50 -9.57
C GLU A 128 9.91 -7.86 -10.70
N THR A 129 9.90 -9.11 -11.19
CA THR A 129 10.83 -9.61 -12.23
C THR A 129 10.31 -9.57 -13.67
N ASP A 130 8.99 -9.39 -13.89
CA ASP A 130 8.45 -9.13 -15.24
C ASP A 130 8.58 -7.65 -15.66
N ASP A 131 9.09 -6.78 -14.76
CA ASP A 131 9.40 -5.37 -15.05
C ASP A 131 10.72 -5.16 -15.82
N ALA A 132 11.49 -6.23 -16.10
CA ALA A 132 12.63 -6.19 -17.02
C ALA A 132 12.22 -5.96 -18.50
N HIS A 133 10.93 -5.78 -18.79
CA HIS A 133 10.42 -5.44 -20.12
C HIS A 133 9.88 -4.00 -20.28
N LEU A 134 10.01 -3.15 -19.26
CA LEU A 134 9.72 -1.71 -19.37
C LEU A 134 10.98 -0.82 -19.54
N GLU A 135 12.18 -1.40 -19.64
CA GLU A 135 13.42 -0.68 -19.96
C GLU A 135 13.44 0.00 -21.35
N GLY A 136 12.44 -0.26 -22.20
CA GLY A 136 12.38 0.31 -23.56
C GLY A 136 11.99 1.80 -23.65
N ALA A 137 11.54 2.44 -22.57
CA ALA A 137 10.99 3.81 -22.62
C ALA A 137 11.89 4.93 -22.04
N GLN A 138 13.02 4.59 -21.40
CA GLN A 138 13.79 5.54 -20.59
C GLN A 138 14.98 6.23 -21.30
N GLN A 139 15.24 5.96 -22.58
CA GLN A 139 16.47 6.42 -23.25
C GLN A 139 16.50 7.87 -23.76
N ARG A 140 15.57 8.77 -23.40
CA ARG A 140 15.71 10.21 -23.73
C ARG A 140 15.01 11.12 -22.72
N ARG A 141 15.78 11.74 -21.81
CA ARG A 141 15.58 13.12 -21.34
C ARG A 141 16.76 13.51 -20.45
N VAL A 142 17.69 14.27 -21.02
CA VAL A 142 18.69 15.00 -20.22
C VAL A 142 18.09 16.38 -19.98
N CYS A 143 17.46 16.57 -18.83
CA CYS A 143 17.02 17.88 -18.34
C CYS A 143 18.10 18.47 -17.42
N ALA A 144 19.34 18.55 -17.89
CA ALA A 144 20.41 19.20 -17.13
C ALA A 144 20.41 20.70 -17.43
N ASP A 145 19.70 21.48 -16.60
CA ASP A 145 19.92 22.92 -16.48
C ASP A 145 20.80 23.17 -15.23
N PRO A 146 22.10 23.48 -15.39
CA PRO A 146 23.08 23.47 -14.30
C PRO A 146 23.01 24.66 -13.32
N GLN A 147 21.92 25.45 -13.31
CA GLN A 147 21.81 26.65 -12.47
C GLN A 147 20.90 26.51 -11.22
N GLN A 148 20.69 25.31 -10.69
CA GLN A 148 20.06 25.17 -9.37
C GLN A 148 21.12 25.38 -8.28
N GLY A 149 21.16 26.60 -7.72
CA GLY A 149 21.98 26.93 -6.55
C GLY A 149 21.63 26.07 -5.32
N PRO A 150 22.44 26.15 -4.25
CA PRO A 150 22.44 25.19 -3.15
C PRO A 150 21.14 25.26 -2.34
N LEU A 151 20.18 24.39 -2.68
CA LEU A 151 18.96 24.11 -1.93
C LEU A 151 19.17 23.00 -0.88
N GLU A 152 20.42 22.70 -0.55
CA GLU A 152 20.82 21.52 0.25
C GLU A 152 20.19 21.48 1.66
N ASP A 153 19.80 22.63 2.22
CA ASP A 153 19.19 22.72 3.56
C ASP A 153 17.66 22.61 3.58
N SER A 154 17.00 22.51 2.43
CA SER A 154 15.53 22.57 2.35
C SER A 154 14.82 21.26 2.72
N GLY A 155 15.55 20.15 2.85
CA GLY A 155 14.99 18.82 3.07
C GLY A 155 14.21 18.24 1.87
N LEU A 156 14.21 18.94 0.74
CA LEU A 156 13.73 18.43 -0.55
C LEU A 156 14.75 17.43 -1.12
N PRO A 157 14.30 16.33 -1.76
CA PRO A 157 15.20 15.51 -2.56
C PRO A 157 15.74 16.31 -3.75
N THR A 158 16.96 16.04 -4.16
CA THR A 158 17.55 16.67 -5.34
C THR A 158 16.88 16.16 -6.63
N ALA A 159 17.02 16.90 -7.73
CA ALA A 159 16.52 16.44 -9.03
C ALA A 159 17.15 15.10 -9.44
N ALA A 160 18.45 14.93 -9.18
CA ALA A 160 19.17 13.70 -9.46
C ALA A 160 18.59 12.51 -8.69
N GLU A 161 18.25 12.68 -7.40
CA GLU A 161 17.61 11.62 -6.60
C GLU A 161 16.20 11.27 -7.08
N LEU A 162 15.46 12.22 -7.66
CA LEU A 162 14.12 11.96 -8.22
C LEU A 162 14.19 11.23 -9.56
N GLU A 163 15.27 11.40 -10.32
CA GLU A 163 15.48 10.79 -11.64
C GLU A 163 16.24 9.46 -11.57
N ASP A 164 17.04 9.24 -10.52
CA ASP A 164 17.86 8.05 -10.34
C ASP A 164 17.01 6.80 -10.01
N PRO A 165 16.96 5.79 -10.90
CA PRO A 165 16.23 4.56 -10.63
C PRO A 165 16.85 3.71 -9.51
N GLU A 166 18.14 3.88 -9.22
CA GLU A 166 18.87 3.14 -8.19
C GLU A 166 18.76 3.79 -6.79
N ALA A 167 18.26 5.03 -6.72
CA ALA A 167 18.00 5.69 -5.45
C ALA A 167 16.91 4.95 -4.65
N ASP A 168 17.00 4.99 -3.32
CA ASP A 168 15.94 4.46 -2.45
C ASP A 168 14.68 5.32 -2.60
N GLY A 169 13.81 4.94 -3.54
CA GLY A 169 12.58 5.66 -3.83
C GLY A 169 11.67 5.81 -2.61
N ARG A 170 11.74 4.90 -1.62
CA ARG A 170 10.96 5.04 -0.38
C ARG A 170 11.48 6.21 0.45
N ASP A 171 12.79 6.32 0.62
CA ASP A 171 13.39 7.45 1.35
C ASP A 171 13.11 8.78 0.66
N VAL A 172 13.35 8.83 -0.66
CA VAL A 172 13.08 10.01 -1.50
C VAL A 172 11.62 10.44 -1.39
N PHE A 173 10.68 9.49 -1.46
CA PHE A 173 9.25 9.76 -1.30
C PHE A 173 8.90 10.30 0.10
N GLN A 174 9.49 9.75 1.16
CA GLN A 174 9.22 10.21 2.53
C GLN A 174 9.77 11.62 2.77
N ARG A 175 10.96 11.95 2.24
CA ARG A 175 11.52 13.31 2.29
C ARG A 175 10.63 14.30 1.56
N LEU A 176 10.27 14.02 0.30
CA LEU A 176 9.35 14.84 -0.49
C LEU A 176 8.02 15.05 0.25
N ARG A 177 7.43 13.97 0.77
CA ARG A 177 6.17 14.04 1.52
C ARG A 177 6.30 14.87 2.80
N GLY A 178 7.40 14.71 3.54
CA GLY A 178 7.71 15.48 4.73
C GLY A 178 7.75 16.97 4.42
N TRP A 179 8.47 17.34 3.37
CA TRP A 179 8.56 18.72 2.90
C TRP A 179 7.19 19.28 2.47
N VAL A 180 6.44 18.57 1.61
CA VAL A 180 5.09 19.00 1.17
C VAL A 180 4.17 19.21 2.37
N ARG A 181 4.26 18.34 3.38
CA ARG A 181 3.50 18.47 4.63
C ARG A 181 3.89 19.74 5.39
N THR A 182 5.18 20.01 5.56
CA THR A 182 5.70 21.20 6.26
C THR A 182 5.23 22.48 5.56
N GLU A 183 5.41 22.60 4.24
CA GLU A 183 4.99 23.80 3.52
C GLU A 183 3.47 23.97 3.48
N ARG A 184 2.71 22.87 3.46
CA ARG A 184 1.25 22.92 3.63
C ARG A 184 0.86 23.43 5.01
N GLN A 185 1.50 22.94 6.07
CA GLN A 185 1.23 23.39 7.44
C GLN A 185 1.57 24.88 7.64
N ALA A 186 2.59 25.37 6.93
CA ALA A 186 2.92 26.78 6.88
C ALA A 186 1.96 27.63 6.02
N GLY A 187 1.06 27.01 5.25
CA GLY A 187 0.19 27.72 4.29
C GLY A 187 0.96 28.28 3.09
N ARG A 188 2.17 27.81 2.83
CA ARG A 188 3.08 28.33 1.79
C ARG A 188 3.33 27.36 0.63
N LEU A 189 2.65 26.21 0.59
CA LEU A 189 2.87 25.19 -0.43
C LEU A 189 2.78 25.71 -1.88
N GLU A 190 1.86 26.63 -2.16
CA GLU A 190 1.73 27.24 -3.49
C GLU A 190 2.91 28.16 -3.81
N ALA A 191 3.27 29.06 -2.89
CA ALA A 191 4.40 29.98 -3.04
C ALA A 191 5.75 29.22 -3.13
N ALA A 192 5.93 28.19 -2.30
CA ALA A 192 7.08 27.30 -2.35
C ALA A 192 7.16 26.57 -3.68
N GLY A 193 6.03 26.06 -4.20
CA GLY A 193 5.94 25.48 -5.52
C GLY A 193 6.32 26.47 -6.62
N ALA A 194 5.83 27.71 -6.56
CA ALA A 194 6.14 28.77 -7.53
C ALA A 194 7.64 29.11 -7.57
N ALA A 195 8.32 29.04 -6.42
CA ALA A 195 9.75 29.29 -6.30
C ALA A 195 10.63 28.17 -6.90
N LEU A 196 10.08 26.96 -7.07
CA LEU A 196 10.79 25.86 -7.74
C LEU A 196 10.84 26.09 -9.26
N SER A 197 11.88 25.58 -9.91
CA SER A 197 11.95 25.60 -11.38
C SER A 197 10.88 24.70 -11.98
N SER A 198 10.41 25.02 -13.19
CA SER A 198 9.47 24.18 -13.93
C SER A 198 10.04 22.78 -14.20
N SER A 199 11.35 22.69 -14.44
CA SER A 199 12.07 21.42 -14.62
C SER A 199 11.98 20.56 -13.36
N TYR A 200 12.29 21.10 -12.18
CA TYR A 200 12.22 20.35 -10.94
C TYR A 200 10.79 19.91 -10.60
N ARG A 201 9.80 20.79 -10.80
CA ARG A 201 8.39 20.42 -10.62
C ARG A 201 7.98 19.26 -11.52
N ARG A 202 8.50 19.21 -12.76
CA ARG A 202 8.31 18.07 -13.67
C ARG A 202 8.93 16.79 -13.11
N CYS A 203 10.17 16.83 -12.61
CA CYS A 203 10.81 15.66 -11.98
C CYS A 203 9.95 15.13 -10.82
N VAL A 204 9.39 16.02 -9.99
CA VAL A 204 8.47 15.64 -8.90
C VAL A 204 7.22 14.95 -9.43
N PHE A 205 6.57 15.50 -10.46
CA PHE A 205 5.37 14.89 -11.05
C PHE A 205 5.68 13.54 -11.71
N GLU A 206 6.79 13.42 -12.43
CA GLU A 206 7.22 12.16 -13.07
C GLU A 206 7.56 11.09 -12.02
N PHE A 207 8.26 11.46 -10.95
CA PHE A 207 8.54 10.58 -9.81
C PHE A 207 7.24 10.09 -9.15
N LEU A 208 6.31 11.00 -8.85
CA LEU A 208 5.01 10.64 -8.26
C LEU A 208 4.16 9.79 -9.21
N ALA A 209 4.15 10.08 -10.51
CA ALA A 209 3.45 9.29 -11.52
C ALA A 209 4.02 7.86 -11.57
N ALA A 210 5.35 7.71 -11.60
CA ALA A 210 6.01 6.41 -11.53
C ALA A 210 5.59 5.64 -10.26
N PHE A 211 5.51 6.31 -9.10
CA PHE A 211 4.98 5.72 -7.86
C PHE A 211 3.51 5.33 -7.92
N CYS A 212 2.70 6.05 -8.71
CA CYS A 212 1.28 5.75 -8.91
C CYS A 212 1.07 4.54 -9.82
N PHE A 213 1.95 4.34 -10.79
CA PHE A 213 1.93 3.18 -11.69
C PHE A 213 2.54 1.93 -11.04
N LYS A 214 3.61 2.10 -10.27
CA LYS A 214 4.22 1.02 -9.48
C LYS A 214 3.25 0.55 -8.39
N LYS A 215 3.17 -0.76 -8.16
CA LYS A 215 2.32 -1.36 -7.11
C LYS A 215 2.96 -1.23 -5.72
N THR A 216 3.33 -0.01 -5.33
CA THR A 216 3.95 0.24 -4.02
C THR A 216 2.89 0.34 -2.92
N VAL A 217 3.30 0.06 -1.67
CA VAL A 217 2.46 0.34 -0.48
C VAL A 217 2.13 1.83 -0.31
N PHE A 218 2.90 2.71 -0.96
CA PHE A 218 2.71 4.16 -0.93
C PHE A 218 1.84 4.68 -2.07
N ARG A 219 1.38 3.82 -2.99
CA ARG A 219 0.63 4.22 -4.20
C ARG A 219 -0.53 5.16 -3.89
N GLY A 220 -1.34 4.85 -2.87
CA GLY A 220 -2.46 5.72 -2.46
C GLY A 220 -2.01 7.09 -1.97
N GLN A 221 -0.90 7.14 -1.22
CA GLN A 221 -0.36 8.40 -0.69
C GLN A 221 0.33 9.24 -1.77
N ALA A 222 1.01 8.59 -2.71
CA ALA A 222 1.60 9.24 -3.87
C ALA A 222 0.51 9.84 -4.75
N TRP A 223 -0.58 9.10 -4.98
CA TRP A 223 -1.74 9.56 -5.72
C TRP A 223 -2.40 10.79 -5.09
N GLU A 224 -2.66 10.75 -3.77
CA GLU A 224 -3.23 11.90 -3.05
C GLU A 224 -2.33 13.14 -3.13
N MET A 225 -1.01 12.95 -3.00
CA MET A 225 -0.04 14.03 -3.11
C MET A 225 -0.04 14.60 -4.53
N PHE A 226 0.01 13.73 -5.53
CA PHE A 226 -0.02 14.08 -6.94
C PHE A 226 -1.26 14.90 -7.31
N GLN A 227 -2.46 14.44 -6.92
CA GLN A 227 -3.71 15.19 -7.12
C GLN A 227 -3.69 16.56 -6.43
N ARG A 228 -3.12 16.62 -5.22
CA ARG A 228 -3.04 17.87 -4.46
C ARG A 228 -2.11 18.86 -5.14
N LEU A 229 -0.92 18.43 -5.56
CA LEU A 229 0.02 19.30 -6.27
C LEU A 229 -0.56 19.74 -7.62
N SER A 230 -1.21 18.83 -8.38
CA SER A 230 -1.83 19.18 -9.67
C SER A 230 -3.02 20.14 -9.55
N SER A 231 -3.65 20.21 -8.38
CA SER A 231 -4.72 21.18 -8.11
C SER A 231 -4.22 22.60 -7.86
N GLN A 232 -2.91 22.80 -7.67
CA GLN A 232 -2.30 24.10 -7.39
C GLN A 232 -1.77 24.71 -8.71
N PRO A 233 -2.26 25.88 -9.16
CA PRO A 233 -1.84 26.48 -10.42
C PRO A 233 -0.33 26.72 -10.51
N ALA A 234 0.29 27.18 -9.42
CA ALA A 234 1.74 27.41 -9.34
C ALA A 234 2.57 26.15 -9.65
N TRP A 235 2.05 24.97 -9.29
CA TRP A 235 2.73 23.71 -9.54
C TRP A 235 2.66 23.27 -11.01
N CYS A 236 1.56 23.60 -11.69
CA CYS A 236 1.35 23.24 -13.09
C CYS A 236 1.98 24.23 -14.08
N GLN A 237 2.43 25.40 -13.63
CA GLN A 237 3.07 26.42 -14.48
C GLN A 237 4.33 25.88 -15.18
N GLY A 238 4.49 26.25 -16.47
CA GLY A 238 5.65 25.89 -17.28
C GLY A 238 5.63 24.45 -17.79
N ASN A 239 4.44 23.90 -18.04
CA ASN A 239 4.23 22.55 -18.56
C ASN A 239 4.88 21.49 -17.66
N ALA A 240 4.80 21.71 -16.34
CA ALA A 240 5.34 20.79 -15.35
C ALA A 240 4.47 19.52 -15.23
N ALA A 241 3.16 19.64 -15.48
CA ALA A 241 2.21 18.54 -15.42
C ALA A 241 1.85 17.94 -16.79
N ASP A 242 2.47 18.40 -17.88
CA ASP A 242 2.06 18.02 -19.25
C ASP A 242 2.79 16.77 -19.77
N SER A 243 3.62 16.12 -18.95
CA SER A 243 4.29 14.88 -19.35
C SER A 243 3.23 13.79 -19.59
N GLU A 244 3.38 13.01 -20.67
CA GLU A 244 2.40 11.96 -21.04
C GLU A 244 2.16 10.98 -19.89
N MET A 245 3.20 10.68 -19.10
CA MET A 245 3.09 9.89 -17.87
C MET A 245 2.19 10.54 -16.82
N VAL A 246 2.24 11.86 -16.68
CA VAL A 246 1.45 12.63 -15.71
C VAL A 246 -0.01 12.69 -16.16
N VAL A 247 -0.26 12.89 -17.45
CA VAL A 247 -1.61 12.82 -18.03
C VAL A 247 -2.20 11.42 -17.88
N GLY A 248 -1.41 10.38 -18.19
CA GLY A 248 -1.81 8.99 -18.00
C GLY A 248 -2.07 8.65 -16.55
N ALA A 249 -1.27 9.21 -15.62
CA ALA A 249 -1.51 9.07 -14.20
C ALA A 249 -2.83 9.73 -13.84
N LEU A 250 -3.07 11.01 -14.17
CA LEU A 250 -4.34 11.70 -13.89
C LEU A 250 -5.58 11.00 -14.48
N ALA A 251 -5.44 10.36 -15.64
CA ALA A 251 -6.51 9.61 -16.30
C ALA A 251 -6.73 8.21 -15.70
N ALA A 252 -5.73 7.66 -14.99
CA ALA A 252 -5.87 6.37 -14.34
C ALA A 252 -6.89 6.46 -13.20
N ASP A 253 -7.70 5.41 -13.05
CA ASP A 253 -8.62 5.35 -11.92
C ASP A 253 -7.84 5.38 -10.60
N PRO A 254 -8.30 6.15 -9.60
CA PRO A 254 -7.68 6.17 -8.29
C PRO A 254 -7.57 4.73 -7.78
N PRO A 255 -6.42 4.33 -7.19
CA PRO A 255 -6.19 2.96 -6.76
C PRO A 255 -7.39 2.51 -5.91
N MET A 256 -8.08 1.45 -6.34
CA MET A 256 -9.31 0.95 -5.71
C MET A 256 -9.09 0.76 -4.19
N GLY A 257 -9.49 1.75 -3.39
CA GLY A 257 -9.12 1.89 -1.98
C GLY A 257 -8.86 3.33 -1.53
N ALA A 258 -8.46 4.22 -2.46
CA ALA A 258 -8.38 5.67 -2.24
C ALA A 258 -9.75 6.38 -2.32
N VAL A 259 -10.82 5.62 -2.59
CA VAL A 259 -12.19 6.13 -2.61
C VAL A 259 -12.65 6.41 -1.17
N ALA A 260 -12.30 7.60 -0.70
CA ALA A 260 -12.83 8.36 0.42
C ALA A 260 -13.00 7.65 1.79
N PRO A 261 -12.20 8.11 2.76
CA PRO A 261 -12.75 8.98 3.80
C PRO A 261 -12.06 10.34 3.80
N ALA A 262 -11.85 10.93 2.61
CA ALA A 262 -11.18 12.23 2.46
C ALA A 262 -11.87 13.37 3.23
N ALA A 263 -13.16 13.22 3.57
CA ALA A 263 -13.87 14.18 4.42
C ALA A 263 -13.86 13.84 5.92
N ARG A 264 -13.35 12.68 6.36
CA ARG A 264 -13.41 12.27 7.79
C ARG A 264 -12.06 11.97 8.43
N SER A 265 -11.09 11.43 7.70
CA SER A 265 -9.75 11.19 8.29
C SER A 265 -8.94 12.47 8.41
N LEU A 266 -9.16 13.45 7.54
CA LEU A 266 -8.46 14.74 7.57
C LEU A 266 -9.32 15.90 8.07
N ALA A 267 -10.66 15.78 8.12
CA ALA A 267 -11.49 16.75 8.87
C ALA A 267 -11.46 16.49 10.38
N ALA A 268 -11.32 15.24 10.84
CA ALA A 268 -11.09 14.96 12.25
C ALA A 268 -9.72 15.50 12.72
N GLU A 269 -8.73 15.50 11.82
CA GLU A 269 -7.46 16.17 12.03
C GLU A 269 -7.60 17.70 11.84
N ASP A 270 -8.16 18.24 10.75
CA ASP A 270 -8.37 19.69 10.53
C ASP A 270 -9.24 20.37 11.61
N VAL A 271 -10.22 19.68 12.21
CA VAL A 271 -11.05 20.20 13.33
C VAL A 271 -10.26 20.23 14.64
N LEU A 272 -9.30 19.32 14.83
CA LEU A 272 -8.33 19.40 15.92
C LEU A 272 -7.26 20.47 15.65
N TRP A 273 -6.89 20.71 14.38
CA TRP A 273 -5.83 21.65 14.02
C TRP A 273 -6.29 23.12 13.94
N ARG A 274 -7.53 23.42 13.50
CA ARG A 274 -8.10 24.79 13.61
C ARG A 274 -8.23 25.28 15.05
N ARG A 275 -8.30 24.38 16.05
CA ARG A 275 -8.31 24.76 17.47
C ARG A 275 -6.93 25.13 18.01
N SER A 276 -5.84 24.70 17.37
CA SER A 276 -4.47 25.02 17.81
C SER A 276 -3.93 26.33 17.22
N THR A 277 -4.36 26.74 16.02
CA THR A 277 -3.98 28.04 15.44
C THR A 277 -4.69 29.22 16.09
N LEU A 278 -5.90 29.02 16.64
CA LEU A 278 -6.59 30.06 17.43
C LEU A 278 -5.91 30.39 18.77
N CYS A 279 -4.91 29.62 19.21
CA CYS A 279 -4.12 29.94 20.41
C CYS A 279 -2.92 30.86 20.15
N VAL A 280 -2.52 31.09 18.89
CA VAL A 280 -1.34 31.91 18.56
C VAL A 280 -1.73 33.35 18.16
N GLU A 281 -2.98 33.60 17.79
CA GLU A 281 -3.45 34.93 17.35
C GLU A 281 -3.90 35.88 18.49
N LEU A 282 -3.81 35.48 19.77
CA LEU A 282 -4.18 36.31 20.93
C LEU A 282 -2.99 36.93 21.70
N MET A 283 -1.78 36.90 21.14
CA MET A 283 -0.60 37.61 21.69
C MET A 283 -0.02 38.59 20.67
N GLN A 284 -0.79 39.61 20.31
CA GLN A 284 -0.20 40.85 19.78
C GLN A 284 0.02 41.82 20.95
N PRO A 285 1.26 42.21 21.28
CA PRO A 285 1.50 43.30 22.21
C PRO A 285 1.09 44.60 21.53
N SER A 286 0.01 45.20 22.01
CA SER A 286 -0.32 46.60 21.73
C SER A 286 0.76 47.47 22.37
N CYS A 287 1.83 47.79 21.65
CA CYS A 287 2.68 48.91 21.99
C CYS A 287 1.91 50.18 21.65
N VAL A 288 1.26 50.73 22.67
CA VAL A 288 0.71 52.08 22.66
C VAL A 288 1.89 53.07 22.71
N CYS A 289 1.76 54.12 21.90
CA CYS A 289 2.70 55.22 21.69
C CYS A 289 3.22 55.89 22.96
#